data_AF-A0A7C3TJL7-F1
#
_entry.id   AF-A0A7C3TJL7-F1
#
_cell.length_a   1.000
_cell.length_b   1.000
_cell.length_c   1.000
_cell.angle_alpha   90.00
_cell.angle_beta   90.00
_cell.angle_gamma   90.00
#
_symmetry.space_group_name_H-M   'P 1'
#
loop_
_entity.id
_entity.type
_entity.pdbx_description
1 polymer ?
#
loop_
_entity_poly.entity_id
_entity_poly.type
_entity_poly.pdbx_seq_one_letter_code
_entity_poly.pdbx_strand_id
1 'polypeptide(L)'
;MRLGVVLDKPEPVEDFDLTFYHIKPVSGRINKAAERMYNIVSCFGDNKTAREKPEWVALSKYDKTTRGNKRHNFLWDWICLTNEDYVKYIFDLIDEASKVNIAGIHLDYVRFPEEEYCTCQRCTKMWKESKLKWAKWKSNIINKFVEEISKLVKVNFSITLYPDPCSSKERFGIDFTMLAKYTDFFVIPLYDITYSTIYWIEILTRCFRRRIKVPLYIELYAGHPRPLVKNILKAMASASKYSDGIIFATYDISIAKEIRRSIK
;
A
#
# COMPACT_ATOMS: atom_id res chain seq x y z
N MET A 1 9.98 10.29 17.03
CA MET A 1 9.46 9.87 15.71
C MET A 1 10.11 8.55 15.36
N ARG A 2 9.35 7.58 14.87
CA ARG A 2 9.90 6.29 14.44
C ARG A 2 10.45 6.37 13.02
N LEU A 3 11.53 5.64 12.75
CA LEU A 3 12.15 5.53 11.43
C LEU A 3 11.97 4.11 10.89
N GLY A 4 11.55 4.02 9.63
CA GLY A 4 11.46 2.77 8.91
C GLY A 4 12.21 2.79 7.59
N VAL A 5 12.36 1.61 7.00
CA VAL A 5 12.98 1.46 5.68
C VAL A 5 12.35 0.30 4.92
N VAL A 6 12.18 0.46 3.61
CA VAL A 6 11.83 -0.63 2.67
C VAL A 6 13.10 -1.08 1.95
N LEU A 7 13.32 -2.40 1.94
CA LEU A 7 14.49 -3.05 1.36
C LEU A 7 14.09 -4.07 0.29
N ASP A 8 15.02 -4.37 -0.62
CA ASP A 8 14.90 -5.39 -1.65
C ASP A 8 15.38 -6.78 -1.21
N LYS A 9 16.00 -6.85 -0.02
CA LYS A 9 16.54 -8.06 0.61
C LYS A 9 15.89 -8.33 1.96
N PRO A 10 15.75 -9.61 2.36
CA PRO A 10 15.15 -10.02 3.63
C PRO A 10 16.16 -9.90 4.78
N GLU A 11 16.74 -8.72 4.97
CA GLU A 11 17.73 -8.44 6.00
C GLU A 11 17.25 -7.27 6.87
N PRO A 12 16.87 -7.50 8.14
CA PRO A 12 16.48 -6.42 9.05
C PRO A 12 17.68 -5.50 9.34
N VAL A 13 17.41 -4.21 9.55
CA VAL A 13 18.46 -3.21 9.84
C VAL A 13 18.23 -2.62 11.21
N GLU A 14 19.15 -2.89 12.14
CA GLU A 14 19.00 -2.54 13.57
C GLU A 14 18.85 -1.03 13.83
N ASP A 15 19.39 -0.18 12.96
CA ASP A 15 19.30 1.29 13.13
C ASP A 15 17.92 1.88 12.78
N PHE A 16 16.96 1.05 12.35
CA PHE A 16 15.59 1.44 12.00
C PHE A 16 14.57 0.69 12.89
N ASP A 17 13.55 1.41 13.36
CA ASP A 17 12.46 0.85 14.18
C ASP A 17 11.54 -0.11 13.41
N LEU A 18 11.51 0.01 12.08
CA LEU A 18 10.65 -0.74 11.18
C LEU A 18 11.44 -1.12 9.92
N THR A 19 11.55 -2.40 9.60
CA THR A 19 12.15 -2.84 8.32
C THR A 19 11.10 -3.59 7.51
N PHE A 20 10.91 -3.20 6.25
CA PHE A 20 9.92 -3.78 5.36
C PHE A 20 10.57 -4.51 4.18
N TYR A 21 9.95 -5.61 3.76
CA TYR A 21 10.41 -6.42 2.65
C TYR A 21 9.24 -6.93 1.81
N HIS A 22 9.32 -6.83 0.48
CA HIS A 22 8.27 -7.35 -0.41
C HIS A 22 8.37 -8.87 -0.59
N ILE A 23 7.41 -9.58 0.01
CA ILE A 23 7.21 -11.01 -0.29
C ILE A 23 6.39 -11.21 -1.56
N LYS A 24 5.52 -10.25 -1.88
CA LYS A 24 4.79 -10.19 -3.15
C LYS A 24 4.73 -8.74 -3.62
N PRO A 25 5.62 -8.29 -4.52
CA PRO A 25 5.47 -7.00 -5.20
C PRO A 25 4.53 -7.11 -6.40
N VAL A 26 4.19 -5.96 -7.03
CA VAL A 26 3.30 -5.88 -8.21
C VAL A 26 3.77 -6.66 -9.44
N SER A 27 5.03 -7.07 -9.49
CA SER A 27 5.50 -7.96 -10.57
C SER A 27 4.83 -9.34 -10.53
N GLY A 28 4.24 -9.73 -9.40
CA GLY A 28 3.62 -11.04 -9.19
C GLY A 28 4.62 -12.14 -8.83
N ARG A 29 5.91 -11.80 -8.61
CA ARG A 29 6.88 -12.75 -8.04
C ARG A 29 6.55 -13.02 -6.57
N ILE A 30 6.88 -14.22 -6.10
CA ILE A 30 6.72 -14.62 -4.70
C ILE A 30 8.09 -14.91 -4.11
N ASN A 31 8.40 -14.23 -3.02
CA ASN A 31 9.60 -14.46 -2.22
C ASN A 31 9.21 -15.10 -0.89
N LYS A 32 10.19 -15.69 -0.20
CA LYS A 32 9.99 -16.22 1.15
C LYS A 32 9.72 -15.08 2.14
N ALA A 33 8.94 -15.36 3.18
CA ALA A 33 8.76 -14.45 4.28
C ALA A 33 10.08 -14.14 5.00
N ALA A 34 10.27 -12.87 5.34
CA ALA A 34 11.43 -12.36 6.05
C ALA A 34 11.12 -12.26 7.55
N GLU A 35 11.90 -12.97 8.35
CA GLU A 35 11.81 -12.91 9.81
C GLU A 35 12.19 -11.52 10.33
N ARG A 36 11.55 -11.10 11.43
CA ARG A 36 11.78 -9.83 12.13
C ARG A 36 11.54 -8.59 11.26
N MET A 37 10.87 -8.75 10.11
CA MET A 37 10.52 -7.66 9.20
C MET A 37 8.99 -7.61 8.97
N TYR A 38 8.53 -6.46 8.49
CA TYR A 38 7.18 -6.31 7.93
C TYR A 38 7.17 -6.86 6.51
N ASN A 39 6.34 -7.87 6.28
CA ASN A 39 6.26 -8.52 4.99
C ASN A 39 5.17 -7.83 4.15
N ILE A 40 5.60 -7.18 3.06
CA ILE A 40 4.73 -6.42 2.17
C ILE A 40 4.09 -7.35 1.14
N VAL A 41 2.76 -7.29 1.06
CA VAL A 41 1.93 -8.00 0.09
C VAL A 41 1.16 -7.00 -0.77
N SER A 42 1.61 -6.82 -2.02
CA SER A 42 0.85 -6.15 -3.07
C SER A 42 -0.37 -7.01 -3.42
N CYS A 43 -1.51 -6.65 -2.86
CA CYS A 43 -2.71 -7.49 -2.89
C CYS A 43 -3.29 -7.56 -4.30
N PHE A 44 -3.73 -6.43 -4.87
CA PHE A 44 -4.46 -6.45 -6.15
C PHE A 44 -3.68 -5.89 -7.35
N GLY A 45 -2.47 -5.36 -7.13
CA GLY A 45 -1.51 -5.13 -8.21
C GLY A 45 -0.74 -6.41 -8.51
N ASP A 46 -0.88 -6.97 -9.72
CA ASP A 46 -0.23 -8.23 -10.11
C ASP A 46 -0.08 -8.40 -11.63
N ASN A 47 1.10 -8.07 -12.13
CA ASN A 47 1.46 -8.14 -13.55
C ASN A 47 1.60 -9.56 -14.08
N LYS A 48 1.93 -10.54 -13.21
CA LYS A 48 2.07 -11.93 -13.63
C LYS A 48 0.69 -12.55 -13.79
N THR A 49 -0.13 -12.44 -12.75
CA THR A 49 -1.50 -12.95 -12.76
C THR A 49 -2.34 -12.30 -13.86
N ALA A 50 -2.21 -10.99 -14.08
CA ALA A 50 -2.95 -10.30 -15.15
C ALA A 50 -2.62 -10.83 -16.56
N ARG A 51 -1.37 -11.28 -16.77
CA ARG A 51 -0.91 -11.85 -18.04
C ARG A 51 -1.38 -13.30 -18.21
N GLU A 52 -1.28 -14.08 -17.14
CA GLU A 52 -1.64 -15.50 -17.14
C GLU A 52 -3.16 -15.72 -17.13
N LYS A 53 -3.91 -14.80 -16.49
CA LYS A 53 -5.37 -14.84 -16.35
C LYS A 53 -6.00 -13.48 -16.70
N PRO A 54 -6.02 -13.09 -17.99
CA PRO A 54 -6.55 -11.78 -18.42
C PRO A 54 -8.04 -11.54 -18.13
N GLU A 55 -8.78 -12.60 -17.81
CA GLU A 55 -10.18 -12.57 -17.38
C GLU A 55 -10.34 -12.22 -15.89
N TRP A 56 -9.25 -12.24 -15.11
CA TRP A 56 -9.25 -11.81 -13.71
C TRP A 56 -8.99 -10.31 -13.54
N VAL A 57 -8.48 -9.65 -14.58
CA VAL A 57 -8.16 -8.22 -14.57
C VAL A 57 -9.40 -7.39 -14.27
N ALA A 58 -9.25 -6.35 -13.46
CA ALA A 58 -10.36 -5.43 -13.16
C ALA A 58 -10.76 -4.64 -14.42
N LEU A 59 -12.07 -4.48 -14.62
CA LEU A 59 -12.65 -3.88 -15.82
C LEU A 59 -13.51 -2.68 -15.47
N SER A 60 -13.49 -1.65 -16.31
CA SER A 60 -14.53 -0.63 -16.38
C SER A 60 -15.53 -0.97 -17.50
N LYS A 61 -16.47 -0.08 -17.80
CA LYS A 61 -17.32 -0.17 -19.00
C LYS A 61 -16.52 -0.09 -20.31
N TYR A 62 -15.34 0.53 -20.28
CA TYR A 62 -14.63 0.97 -21.48
C TYR A 62 -13.31 0.23 -21.72
N ASP A 63 -12.66 -0.26 -20.67
CA ASP A 63 -11.30 -0.76 -20.74
C ASP A 63 -10.91 -1.68 -19.57
N LYS A 64 -9.73 -2.30 -19.72
CA LYS A 64 -9.07 -3.10 -18.70
C LYS A 64 -8.05 -2.27 -17.93
N THR A 65 -7.81 -2.64 -16.69
CA THR A 65 -6.81 -2.01 -15.79
C THR A 65 -5.42 -2.60 -15.99
N THR A 66 -4.90 -2.46 -17.20
CA THR A 66 -3.52 -2.87 -17.53
C THR A 66 -2.65 -1.65 -17.76
N ARG A 67 -1.33 -1.83 -17.70
CA ARG A 67 -0.33 -0.80 -18.06
C ARG A 67 -0.44 -0.30 -19.49
N GLY A 68 -1.12 -1.04 -20.37
CA GLY A 68 -1.43 -0.64 -21.75
C GLY A 68 -2.69 0.21 -21.89
N ASN A 69 -3.34 0.59 -20.79
CA ASN A 69 -4.55 1.41 -20.81
C ASN A 69 -4.25 2.80 -21.40
N LYS A 70 -5.13 3.27 -22.30
CA LYS A 70 -4.95 4.56 -23.00
C LYS A 70 -5.59 5.74 -22.28
N ARG A 71 -6.50 5.50 -21.33
CA ARG A 71 -7.24 6.51 -20.58
C ARG A 71 -6.59 6.83 -19.24
N HIS A 72 -5.90 5.85 -18.64
CA HIS A 72 -5.20 6.00 -17.37
C HIS A 72 -3.76 5.50 -17.49
N ASN A 73 -2.84 6.19 -16.82
CA ASN A 73 -1.46 5.78 -16.72
C ASN A 73 -1.25 4.84 -15.51
N PHE A 74 -1.71 3.58 -15.63
CA PHE A 74 -1.49 2.60 -14.58
C PHE A 74 -0.04 2.12 -14.56
N LEU A 75 0.59 2.15 -13.39
CA LEU A 75 1.97 1.68 -13.19
C LEU A 75 2.07 0.13 -13.14
N TRP A 76 0.97 -0.56 -12.88
CA TRP A 76 0.85 -2.02 -12.85
C TRP A 76 -0.55 -2.47 -13.25
N ASP A 77 -0.68 -3.76 -13.55
CA ASP A 77 -1.95 -4.39 -13.91
C ASP A 77 -2.74 -4.73 -12.64
N TRP A 78 -4.06 -4.55 -12.65
CA TRP A 78 -4.91 -4.77 -11.48
C TRP A 78 -5.81 -5.98 -11.62
N ILE A 79 -5.87 -6.79 -10.56
CA ILE A 79 -6.79 -7.92 -10.43
C ILE A 79 -8.08 -7.47 -9.76
N CYS A 80 -9.21 -8.00 -10.22
CA CYS A 80 -10.52 -7.70 -9.67
C CYS A 80 -10.63 -8.15 -8.20
N LEU A 81 -11.00 -7.22 -7.32
CA LEU A 81 -11.08 -7.45 -5.86
C LEU A 81 -12.17 -8.43 -5.44
N THR A 82 -13.10 -8.75 -6.34
CA THR A 82 -14.17 -9.73 -6.10
C THR A 82 -13.87 -11.09 -6.74
N ASN A 83 -12.67 -11.28 -7.31
CA ASN A 83 -12.26 -12.59 -7.79
C ASN A 83 -11.93 -13.48 -6.59
N GLU A 84 -12.81 -14.45 -6.30
CA GLU A 84 -12.73 -15.28 -5.10
C GLU A 84 -11.46 -16.14 -5.06
N ASP A 85 -11.05 -16.72 -6.20
CA ASP A 85 -9.82 -17.52 -6.28
C ASP A 85 -8.59 -16.68 -5.97
N TYR A 86 -8.53 -15.46 -6.51
CA TYR A 86 -7.41 -14.56 -6.27
C TYR A 86 -7.42 -14.00 -4.85
N VAL A 87 -8.60 -13.69 -4.30
CA VAL A 87 -8.72 -13.31 -2.89
C VAL A 87 -8.20 -14.44 -2.01
N LYS A 88 -8.68 -15.68 -2.20
CA LYS A 88 -8.20 -16.86 -1.46
C LYS A 88 -6.68 -17.01 -1.55
N TYR A 89 -6.12 -16.87 -2.74
CA TYR A 89 -4.66 -16.91 -2.94
C TYR A 89 -3.91 -15.86 -2.08
N ILE A 90 -4.43 -14.65 -1.95
CA ILE A 90 -3.82 -13.62 -1.09
C ILE A 90 -3.94 -14.00 0.40
N PHE A 91 -5.07 -14.56 0.83
CA PHE A 91 -5.23 -15.06 2.20
C PHE A 91 -4.25 -16.19 2.51
N ASP A 92 -4.13 -17.18 1.62
CA ASP A 92 -3.22 -18.31 1.78
C ASP A 92 -1.76 -17.82 1.88
N LEU A 93 -1.37 -16.85 1.05
CA LEU A 93 -0.03 -16.25 1.12
C LEU A 93 0.24 -15.54 2.46
N ILE A 94 -0.74 -14.80 2.98
CA ILE A 94 -0.60 -14.09 4.27
C ILE A 94 -0.57 -15.09 5.44
N ASP A 95 -1.38 -16.15 5.39
CA ASP A 95 -1.35 -17.23 6.37
C ASP A 95 0.03 -17.89 6.41
N GLU A 96 0.56 -18.29 5.25
CA GLU A 96 1.90 -18.88 5.14
C GLU A 96 3.00 -17.93 5.67
N ALA A 97 2.94 -16.64 5.30
CA ALA A 97 3.90 -15.66 5.80
C ALA A 97 3.83 -15.47 7.33
N SER A 98 2.65 -15.66 7.92
CA SER A 98 2.43 -15.52 9.37
C SER A 98 2.94 -16.72 10.18
N LYS A 99 3.40 -17.80 9.54
CA LYS A 99 3.94 -18.99 10.20
C LYS A 99 5.40 -18.86 10.63
N VAL A 100 6.10 -17.82 10.21
CA VAL A 100 7.47 -17.52 10.65
C VAL A 100 7.49 -16.30 11.57
N ASN A 101 8.59 -16.09 12.29
CA ASN A 101 8.73 -15.01 13.28
C ASN A 101 8.87 -13.63 12.59
N ILE A 102 7.78 -13.10 12.03
CA ILE A 102 7.72 -11.81 11.34
C ILE A 102 7.43 -10.66 12.31
N ALA A 103 7.85 -9.43 11.97
CA ALA A 103 7.48 -8.24 12.76
C ALA A 103 6.06 -7.75 12.45
N GLY A 104 5.56 -8.04 11.25
CA GLY A 104 4.20 -7.69 10.84
C GLY A 104 3.87 -8.05 9.39
N ILE A 105 2.60 -7.87 9.04
CA ILE A 105 2.10 -7.90 7.67
C ILE A 105 1.76 -6.47 7.24
N HIS A 106 2.22 -6.09 6.05
CA HIS A 106 1.91 -4.80 5.44
C HIS A 106 1.19 -5.03 4.11
N LEU A 107 -0.05 -4.56 3.97
CA LEU A 107 -0.77 -4.71 2.72
C LEU A 107 -0.60 -3.47 1.86
N ASP A 108 -0.21 -3.71 0.62
CA ASP A 108 -0.11 -2.69 -0.41
C ASP A 108 -1.14 -2.93 -1.51
N TYR A 109 -1.56 -1.86 -2.19
CA TYR A 109 -2.57 -1.89 -3.26
C TYR A 109 -3.89 -2.58 -2.89
N VAL A 110 -4.33 -2.42 -1.63
CA VAL A 110 -5.68 -2.81 -1.18
C VAL A 110 -6.68 -1.73 -1.54
N ARG A 111 -6.97 -1.56 -2.83
CA ARG A 111 -7.91 -0.55 -3.32
C ARG A 111 -8.47 -0.89 -4.69
N PHE A 112 -9.58 -0.23 -5.05
CA PHE A 112 -10.04 -0.20 -6.43
C PHE A 112 -9.04 0.58 -7.31
N PRO A 113 -8.92 0.23 -8.62
CA PRO A 113 -7.94 0.88 -9.51
C PRO A 113 -8.21 2.37 -9.70
N GLU A 114 -9.45 2.74 -10.00
CA GLU A 114 -10.01 4.10 -10.05
C GLU A 114 -11.53 4.05 -9.87
N GLU A 115 -12.20 5.23 -9.88
CA GLU A 115 -13.62 5.40 -9.56
C GLU A 115 -14.57 4.51 -10.37
N GLU A 116 -14.33 4.40 -11.68
CA GLU A 116 -15.18 3.74 -12.68
C GLU A 116 -14.94 2.23 -12.84
N TYR A 117 -13.98 1.67 -12.10
CA TYR A 117 -13.55 0.29 -12.27
C TYR A 117 -14.26 -0.71 -11.36
N CYS A 118 -14.06 -1.99 -11.70
CA CYS A 118 -14.75 -3.13 -11.14
C CYS A 118 -16.25 -3.10 -11.43
N THR A 119 -16.60 -2.89 -12.70
CA THR A 119 -17.98 -2.93 -13.22
C THR A 119 -18.26 -4.18 -14.07
N CYS A 120 -17.48 -5.26 -13.89
CA CYS A 120 -17.74 -6.53 -14.55
C CYS A 120 -19.08 -7.13 -14.09
N GLN A 121 -19.56 -8.18 -14.77
CA GLN A 121 -20.85 -8.81 -14.46
C GLN A 121 -20.94 -9.26 -13.00
N ARG A 122 -19.87 -9.86 -12.44
CA ARG A 122 -19.79 -10.29 -11.04
C ARG A 122 -19.96 -9.10 -10.09
N CYS A 123 -19.14 -8.06 -10.22
CA CYS A 123 -19.23 -6.88 -9.37
C CYS A 123 -20.59 -6.18 -9.48
N THR A 124 -21.12 -6.05 -10.69
CA THR A 124 -22.43 -5.42 -10.93
C THR A 124 -23.56 -6.21 -10.28
N LYS A 125 -23.51 -7.55 -10.34
CA LYS A 125 -24.47 -8.43 -9.65
C LYS A 125 -24.39 -8.25 -8.14
N MET A 126 -23.19 -8.41 -7.56
CA MET A 126 -22.97 -8.24 -6.11
C MET A 126 -23.39 -6.86 -5.60
N TRP A 127 -23.12 -5.80 -6.39
CA TRP A 127 -23.55 -4.45 -6.04
C TRP A 127 -25.07 -4.32 -6.02
N LYS A 128 -25.77 -4.79 -7.06
CA LYS A 128 -27.24 -4.74 -7.12
C LYS A 128 -27.88 -5.50 -5.96
N GLU A 129 -27.37 -6.69 -5.64
CA GLU A 129 -27.84 -7.50 -4.53
C GLU A 129 -27.62 -6.82 -3.16
N SER A 130 -26.54 -6.06 -3.02
CA SER A 130 -26.25 -5.33 -1.78
C SER A 130 -27.22 -4.19 -1.48
N LYS A 131 -27.92 -3.65 -2.50
CA LYS A 131 -28.79 -2.46 -2.40
C LYS A 131 -28.09 -1.20 -1.86
N LEU A 132 -26.76 -1.17 -1.86
CA LEU A 132 -25.96 -0.02 -1.40
C LEU A 132 -25.68 0.96 -2.54
N LYS A 133 -25.35 2.21 -2.20
CA LYS A 133 -24.72 3.14 -3.16
C LYS A 133 -23.33 2.60 -3.56
N TRP A 134 -22.91 2.86 -4.80
CA TRP A 134 -21.67 2.32 -5.38
C TRP A 134 -20.42 2.54 -4.49
N ALA A 135 -20.17 3.78 -4.05
CA ALA A 135 -19.03 4.10 -3.19
C ALA A 135 -19.08 3.36 -1.84
N LYS A 136 -20.28 3.18 -1.26
CA LYS A 136 -20.45 2.42 -0.01
C LYS A 136 -20.23 0.93 -0.22
N TRP A 137 -20.69 0.38 -1.35
CA TRP A 137 -20.42 -1.00 -1.73
C TRP A 137 -18.92 -1.26 -1.90
N LYS A 138 -18.21 -0.43 -2.70
CA LYS A 138 -16.75 -0.52 -2.87
C LYS A 138 -16.04 -0.48 -1.52
N SER A 139 -16.41 0.47 -0.66
CA SER A 139 -15.84 0.56 0.69
C SER A 139 -16.09 -0.68 1.54
N ASN A 140 -17.29 -1.27 1.47
CA ASN A 140 -17.57 -2.50 2.19
C ASN A 140 -16.75 -3.70 1.68
N ILE A 141 -16.45 -3.80 0.37
CA ILE A 141 -15.57 -4.84 -0.17
C ILE A 141 -14.16 -4.73 0.42
N ILE A 142 -13.57 -3.54 0.43
CA ILE A 142 -12.25 -3.31 1.04
C ILE A 142 -12.27 -3.61 2.54
N ASN A 143 -13.26 -3.06 3.27
CA ASN A 143 -13.35 -3.23 4.71
C ASN A 143 -13.47 -4.70 5.11
N LYS A 144 -14.29 -5.48 4.39
CA LYS A 144 -14.44 -6.92 4.65
C LYS A 144 -13.13 -7.67 4.44
N PHE A 145 -12.44 -7.40 3.33
CA PHE A 145 -11.15 -8.01 3.03
C PHE A 145 -10.11 -7.73 4.12
N VAL A 146 -10.01 -6.46 4.54
CA VAL A 146 -9.08 -6.04 5.60
C VAL A 146 -9.46 -6.61 6.96
N GLU A 147 -10.75 -6.62 7.32
CA GLU A 147 -11.24 -7.20 8.55
C GLU A 147 -10.90 -8.70 8.65
N GLU A 148 -11.13 -9.46 7.59
CA GLU A 148 -10.84 -10.89 7.56
C GLU A 148 -9.34 -11.17 7.72
N ILE A 149 -8.47 -10.39 7.07
CA ILE A 149 -7.01 -10.50 7.27
C ILE A 149 -6.60 -10.11 8.69
N SER A 150 -7.19 -9.06 9.27
CA SER A 150 -6.88 -8.65 10.66
C SER A 150 -7.20 -9.73 11.69
N LYS A 151 -8.15 -10.63 11.40
CA LYS A 151 -8.46 -11.78 12.25
C LYS A 151 -7.42 -12.90 12.11
N LEU A 152 -6.82 -13.04 10.93
CA LEU A 152 -5.80 -14.02 10.60
C LEU A 152 -4.44 -13.65 11.20
N VAL A 153 -4.04 -12.39 11.04
CA VAL A 153 -2.72 -11.88 11.47
C VAL A 153 -2.73 -11.61 12.98
N LYS A 154 -1.80 -12.22 13.73
CA LYS A 154 -1.64 -12.04 15.20
C LYS A 154 -0.49 -11.13 15.61
N VAL A 155 0.19 -10.57 14.62
CA VAL A 155 1.30 -9.61 14.76
C VAL A 155 0.83 -8.23 14.27
N ASN A 156 1.75 -7.26 14.20
CA ASN A 156 1.40 -5.94 13.68
C ASN A 156 0.86 -6.05 12.24
N PHE A 157 -0.18 -5.28 11.96
CA PHE A 157 -0.87 -5.26 10.70
C PHE A 157 -1.10 -3.83 10.21
N SER A 158 -0.66 -3.54 8.99
CA SER A 158 -0.66 -2.18 8.45
C SER A 158 -1.00 -2.16 6.97
N ILE A 159 -1.41 -0.98 6.48
CA ILE A 159 -1.88 -0.81 5.10
C ILE A 159 -1.35 0.48 4.48
N THR A 160 -1.00 0.41 3.20
CA THR A 160 -0.73 1.58 2.36
C THR A 160 -2.04 2.30 1.98
N LEU A 161 -2.11 3.61 2.21
CA LEU A 161 -3.18 4.46 1.69
C LEU A 161 -2.67 5.27 0.49
N TYR A 162 -3.40 5.25 -0.62
CA TYR A 162 -3.11 6.14 -1.74
C TYR A 162 -3.16 7.61 -1.27
N PRO A 163 -2.26 8.51 -1.73
CA PRO A 163 -2.15 9.88 -1.22
C PRO A 163 -3.27 10.82 -1.72
N ASP A 164 -4.52 10.42 -1.54
CA ASP A 164 -5.72 11.20 -1.82
C ASP A 164 -6.54 11.35 -0.52
N PRO A 165 -6.28 12.39 0.29
CA PRO A 165 -7.01 12.59 1.53
C PRO A 165 -8.45 13.03 1.29
N CYS A 166 -8.89 13.36 0.06
CA CYS A 166 -10.16 14.02 -0.22
C CYS A 166 -11.22 13.06 -0.76
N SER A 167 -10.87 12.28 -1.79
CA SER A 167 -11.77 11.44 -2.58
C SER A 167 -11.45 9.95 -2.53
N SER A 168 -10.63 9.52 -1.55
CA SER A 168 -10.21 8.12 -1.40
C SER A 168 -11.37 7.12 -1.33
N LYS A 169 -12.50 7.49 -0.75
CA LYS A 169 -13.65 6.59 -0.62
C LYS A 169 -14.35 6.38 -1.96
N GLU A 170 -14.60 7.48 -2.66
CA GLU A 170 -15.32 7.52 -3.94
C GLU A 170 -14.48 6.85 -5.04
N ARG A 171 -13.19 7.23 -5.13
CA ARG A 171 -12.28 6.70 -6.15
C ARG A 171 -11.86 5.27 -5.85
N PHE A 172 -11.33 5.05 -4.66
CA PHE A 172 -10.55 3.85 -4.33
C PHE A 172 -11.26 2.87 -3.40
N GLY A 173 -12.44 3.22 -2.88
CA GLY A 173 -13.14 2.43 -1.87
C GLY A 173 -12.50 2.51 -0.49
N ILE A 174 -11.61 3.47 -0.25
CA ILE A 174 -10.84 3.54 0.99
C ILE A 174 -11.54 4.46 2.00
N ASP A 175 -12.05 3.86 3.08
CA ASP A 175 -12.63 4.58 4.22
C ASP A 175 -11.69 4.47 5.43
N PHE A 176 -10.87 5.50 5.63
CA PHE A 176 -9.82 5.50 6.66
C PHE A 176 -10.37 5.22 8.06
N THR A 177 -11.57 5.73 8.38
CA THR A 177 -12.19 5.59 9.70
C THR A 177 -12.56 4.14 9.97
N MET A 178 -13.05 3.44 8.94
CA MET A 178 -13.40 2.02 9.06
C MET A 178 -12.15 1.15 9.11
N LEU A 179 -11.18 1.40 8.24
CA LEU A 179 -9.93 0.63 8.21
C LEU A 179 -9.13 0.76 9.49
N ALA A 180 -9.15 1.93 10.13
CA ALA A 180 -8.45 2.19 11.40
C ALA A 180 -8.89 1.27 12.56
N LYS A 181 -10.03 0.59 12.44
CA LYS A 181 -10.50 -0.39 13.44
C LYS A 181 -9.76 -1.73 13.37
N TYR A 182 -9.13 -2.00 12.23
CA TYR A 182 -8.56 -3.29 11.90
C TYR A 182 -7.04 -3.23 11.71
N THR A 183 -6.46 -2.04 11.62
CA THR A 183 -5.02 -1.85 11.33
C THR A 183 -4.33 -1.12 12.48
N ASP A 184 -3.11 -1.52 12.80
CA ASP A 184 -2.29 -0.85 13.81
C ASP A 184 -1.77 0.50 13.32
N PHE A 185 -1.48 0.63 12.03
CA PHE A 185 -1.04 1.88 11.44
C PHE A 185 -1.22 1.95 9.92
N PHE A 186 -1.17 3.17 9.40
CA PHE A 186 -1.17 3.44 7.97
C PHE A 186 0.18 3.95 7.48
N VAL A 187 0.50 3.64 6.22
CA VAL A 187 1.64 4.17 5.49
C VAL A 187 1.12 4.96 4.28
N ILE A 188 1.66 6.15 4.04
CA ILE A 188 1.28 6.99 2.89
C ILE A 188 2.52 7.29 2.06
N PRO A 189 2.62 6.77 0.83
CA PRO A 189 3.73 7.04 -0.06
C PRO A 189 3.59 8.44 -0.65
N LEU A 190 4.56 9.30 -0.35
CA LEU A 190 4.72 10.64 -0.90
C LEU A 190 6.03 10.68 -1.69
N TYR A 191 6.04 10.01 -2.83
CA TYR A 191 7.23 9.79 -3.64
C TYR A 191 7.48 10.96 -4.61
N ASP A 192 8.72 11.42 -4.68
CA ASP A 192 9.23 12.34 -5.69
C ASP A 192 10.73 12.04 -5.89
N ILE A 193 11.18 11.99 -7.14
CA ILE A 193 12.58 11.64 -7.46
C ILE A 193 13.57 12.80 -7.23
N THR A 194 13.08 13.97 -6.84
CA THR A 194 13.87 15.19 -6.60
C THR A 194 13.64 15.81 -5.23
N TYR A 195 12.40 15.79 -4.74
CA TYR A 195 11.92 16.60 -3.61
C TYR A 195 12.30 18.08 -3.72
N SER A 196 12.26 18.63 -4.94
CA SER A 196 12.60 20.04 -5.20
C SER A 196 11.62 21.01 -4.53
N THR A 197 10.36 20.60 -4.38
CA THR A 197 9.29 21.36 -3.75
C THR A 197 8.63 20.53 -2.66
N ILE A 198 8.43 21.08 -1.45
CA ILE A 198 7.98 20.33 -0.27
C ILE A 198 6.62 20.73 0.31
N TYR A 199 5.99 21.82 -0.18
CA TYR A 199 4.73 22.30 0.40
C TYR A 199 3.60 21.27 0.25
N TRP A 200 3.59 20.50 -0.84
CA TRP A 200 2.58 19.48 -1.09
C TRP A 200 2.69 18.32 -0.10
N ILE A 201 3.91 17.94 0.31
CA ILE A 201 4.15 16.95 1.37
C ILE A 201 3.55 17.44 2.67
N GLU A 202 3.81 18.70 3.02
CA GLU A 202 3.28 19.32 4.23
C GLU A 202 1.74 19.28 4.23
N ILE A 203 1.12 19.77 3.15
CA ILE A 203 -0.33 19.87 3.03
C ILE A 203 -0.98 18.48 3.08
N LEU A 204 -0.47 17.52 2.30
CA LEU A 204 -1.04 16.17 2.28
C LEU A 204 -0.91 15.49 3.64
N THR A 205 0.27 15.53 4.26
CA THR A 205 0.50 14.93 5.57
C THR A 205 -0.42 15.55 6.63
N ARG A 206 -0.53 16.89 6.66
CA ARG A 206 -1.44 17.60 7.55
C ARG A 206 -2.90 17.22 7.32
N CYS A 207 -3.33 17.12 6.06
CA CYS A 207 -4.70 16.71 5.71
C CYS A 207 -5.02 15.29 6.18
N PHE A 208 -4.10 14.34 5.99
CA PHE A 208 -4.26 12.98 6.50
C PHE A 208 -4.30 12.94 8.02
N ARG A 209 -3.38 13.63 8.71
CA ARG A 209 -3.34 13.68 10.17
C ARG A 209 -4.64 14.20 10.79
N ARG A 210 -5.33 15.14 10.13
CA ARG A 210 -6.64 15.64 10.59
C ARG A 210 -7.71 14.56 10.56
N ARG A 211 -7.65 13.63 9.60
CA ARG A 211 -8.67 12.60 9.35
C ARG A 211 -8.37 11.26 10.03
N ILE A 212 -7.09 10.92 10.17
CA ILE A 212 -6.62 9.66 10.75
C ILE A 212 -6.22 9.91 12.20
N LYS A 213 -6.55 8.99 13.11
CA LYS A 213 -6.18 9.06 14.54
C LYS A 213 -5.24 7.96 15.01
N VAL A 214 -5.24 6.81 14.34
CA VAL A 214 -4.24 5.77 14.53
C VAL A 214 -2.86 6.24 14.05
N PRO A 215 -1.76 5.55 14.45
CA PRO A 215 -0.44 5.88 13.97
C PRO A 215 -0.35 5.97 12.44
N LEU A 216 0.34 7.00 11.97
CA LEU A 216 0.45 7.39 10.57
C LEU A 216 1.92 7.60 10.21
N TYR A 217 2.39 6.86 9.21
CA TYR A 217 3.74 6.93 8.70
C TYR A 217 3.73 7.51 7.28
N ILE A 218 4.68 8.38 6.99
CA ILE A 218 4.91 8.86 5.63
C ILE A 218 6.09 8.11 5.02
N GLU A 219 5.87 7.54 3.85
CA GLU A 219 6.90 6.85 3.11
C GLU A 219 7.48 7.76 2.03
N LEU A 220 8.79 8.00 2.11
CA LEU A 220 9.54 8.84 1.20
C LEU A 220 10.42 7.98 0.31
N TYR A 221 10.40 8.27 -0.98
CA TYR A 221 11.26 7.63 -1.96
C TYR A 221 12.71 8.00 -1.70
N ALA A 222 13.58 7.00 -1.69
CA ALA A 222 15.01 7.19 -1.45
C ALA A 222 15.89 6.29 -2.33
N GLY A 223 15.28 5.46 -3.18
CA GLY A 223 15.97 4.54 -4.10
C GLY A 223 16.44 5.20 -5.40
N HIS A 224 16.74 4.41 -6.42
CA HIS A 224 17.28 4.89 -7.70
C HIS A 224 16.24 5.08 -8.82
N PRO A 225 16.22 6.23 -9.52
CA PRO A 225 17.17 7.36 -9.48
C PRO A 225 17.03 8.22 -8.21
N ARG A 226 18.17 8.48 -7.55
CA ARG A 226 18.20 8.92 -6.16
C ARG A 226 18.05 10.43 -5.97
N PRO A 227 17.06 10.91 -5.18
CA PRO A 227 17.02 12.30 -4.77
C PRO A 227 18.21 12.65 -3.88
N LEU A 228 18.65 13.91 -3.90
CA LEU A 228 19.72 14.36 -3.02
C LEU A 228 19.34 14.15 -1.55
N VAL A 229 20.25 13.60 -0.73
CA VAL A 229 20.01 13.32 0.70
C VAL A 229 19.47 14.55 1.43
N LYS A 230 20.04 15.73 1.18
CA LYS A 230 19.56 16.99 1.75
C LYS A 230 18.08 17.28 1.44
N ASN A 231 17.58 16.89 0.27
CA ASN A 231 16.18 17.10 -0.12
C ASN A 231 15.28 16.06 0.55
N ILE A 232 15.73 14.80 0.65
CA ILE A 232 15.04 13.75 1.42
C ILE A 232 14.88 14.18 2.88
N LEU A 233 15.93 14.72 3.51
CA LEU A 233 15.87 15.20 4.89
C LEU A 233 14.96 16.43 5.05
N LYS A 234 14.87 17.31 4.06
CA LYS A 234 13.88 18.41 4.05
C LYS A 234 12.45 17.89 3.95
N ALA A 235 12.20 16.90 3.10
CA ALA A 235 10.90 16.24 3.00
C ALA A 235 10.55 15.54 4.32
N MET A 236 11.50 14.81 4.93
CA MET A 236 11.38 14.19 6.24
C MET A 236 10.97 15.21 7.30
N ALA A 237 11.71 16.32 7.41
CA ALA A 237 11.43 17.37 8.40
C ALA A 237 10.07 18.07 8.21
N SER A 238 9.56 18.09 6.98
CA SER A 238 8.22 18.61 6.67
C SER A 238 7.12 17.63 7.09
N ALA A 239 7.24 16.38 6.68
CA ALA A 239 6.27 15.32 6.98
C ALA A 239 6.24 14.96 8.48
N SER A 240 7.39 14.97 9.16
CA SER A 240 7.51 14.59 10.57
C SER A 240 6.70 15.46 11.53
N LYS A 241 6.33 16.68 11.12
CA LYS A 241 5.49 17.58 11.93
C LYS A 241 4.06 17.06 12.12
N TYR A 242 3.60 16.20 11.22
CA TYR A 242 2.22 15.74 11.16
C TYR A 242 2.11 14.20 11.03
N SER A 243 3.19 13.47 11.29
CA SER A 243 3.23 12.00 11.22
C SER A 243 3.97 11.41 12.43
N ASP A 244 3.69 10.15 12.73
CA ASP A 244 4.29 9.43 13.86
C ASP A 244 5.66 8.83 13.50
N GLY A 245 5.92 8.66 12.20
CA GLY A 245 7.16 8.13 11.67
C GLY A 245 7.36 8.37 10.18
N ILE A 246 8.60 8.15 9.75
CA ILE A 246 9.02 8.25 8.34
C ILE A 246 9.60 6.91 7.91
N ILE A 247 9.17 6.40 6.76
CA ILE A 247 9.71 5.19 6.15
C ILE A 247 10.47 5.61 4.89
N PHE A 248 11.71 5.15 4.72
CA PHE A 248 12.49 5.40 3.51
C PHE A 248 12.42 4.22 2.56
N ALA A 249 11.84 4.42 1.38
CA ALA A 249 11.83 3.44 0.31
C ALA A 249 13.17 3.45 -0.43
N THR A 250 14.18 2.82 0.18
CA THR A 250 15.57 2.82 -0.31
C THR A 250 15.81 1.68 -1.30
N TYR A 251 15.20 0.52 -1.05
CA TYR A 251 15.46 -0.72 -1.77
C TYR A 251 16.94 -1.15 -1.77
N ASP A 252 17.76 -0.56 -0.90
CA ASP A 252 19.19 -0.82 -0.80
C ASP A 252 19.69 -0.46 0.61
N ILE A 253 20.33 -1.42 1.27
CA ILE A 253 20.82 -1.27 2.66
C ILE A 253 21.93 -0.22 2.79
N SER A 254 22.77 -0.03 1.78
CA SER A 254 23.84 0.97 1.79
C SER A 254 23.26 2.39 1.77
N ILE A 255 22.22 2.61 0.97
CA ILE A 255 21.47 3.87 0.93
C ILE A 255 20.78 4.13 2.26
N ALA A 256 20.14 3.10 2.85
CA ALA A 256 19.51 3.20 4.16
C ALA A 256 20.50 3.65 5.24
N LYS A 257 21.67 3.02 5.31
CA LYS A 257 22.74 3.37 6.26
C LYS A 257 23.27 4.79 6.04
N GLU A 258 23.40 5.23 4.79
CA GLU A 258 23.85 6.59 4.47
C GLU A 258 22.84 7.66 4.93
N ILE A 259 21.56 7.44 4.64
CA ILE A 259 20.48 8.34 5.10
C ILE A 259 20.45 8.38 6.61
N ARG A 260 20.55 7.23 7.27
CA ARG A 260 20.53 7.12 8.73
C ARG A 260 21.64 7.94 9.40
N ARG A 261 22.87 7.89 8.87
CA ARG A 261 24.00 8.69 9.36
C ARG A 261 23.81 10.20 9.15
N SER A 262 22.98 10.57 8.17
CA SER A 262 22.71 11.97 7.84
C SER A 262 21.58 12.58 8.69
N ILE A 263 20.80 11.74 9.39
CA ILE A 263 19.80 12.16 10.39
C ILE A 263 20.55 12.39 11.70
N LYS A 264 20.81 13.65 12.02
CA LYS A 264 21.34 14.09 13.32
C LYS A 264 20.23 14.28 14.33
#